data_AF-A0A090QMQ1-F1
#
_entry.id   AF-A0A090QMQ1-F1
#
_cell.length_a   1.000
_cell.length_b   1.000
_cell.length_c   1.000
_cell.angle_alpha   90.00
_cell.angle_beta   90.00
_cell.angle_gamma   90.00
#
_symmetry.space_group_name_H-M   'P 1'
#
loop_
_entity.id
_entity.type
_entity.pdbx_description
1 polymer ?
#
loop_
_entity_poly.entity_id
_entity_poly.type
_entity_poly.pdbx_seq_one_letter_code
_entity_poly.pdbx_strand_id
1 'polypeptide(L)'
;MTKLTADIQANCELFVTETKETQQVWGLCNEEGDWLSVDSSEFEESEVMPFWSNQADAALHCVDEWAEFVSVMIPLDVFVEDWMITLSEDGVLVGLNWTAELEGSEKEPSDVAKLYL
;
A
#
# COMPACT_ATOMS: atom_id res chain seq x y z
N MET A 1 -16.96 3.78 6.00
CA MET A 1 -16.89 2.38 6.46
C MET A 1 -15.92 1.70 5.53
N THR A 2 -14.91 1.03 6.08
CA THR A 2 -13.96 0.27 5.26
C THR A 2 -14.70 -0.81 4.48
N LYS A 3 -14.27 -1.03 3.24
CA LYS A 3 -14.72 -2.17 2.42
C LYS A 3 -13.81 -3.38 2.58
N LEU A 4 -12.72 -3.24 3.33
CA LEU A 4 -11.75 -4.29 3.59
C LEU A 4 -12.35 -5.36 4.50
N THR A 5 -12.06 -6.60 4.18
CA THR A 5 -12.52 -7.78 4.91
C THR A 5 -11.34 -8.67 5.26
N ALA A 6 -11.57 -9.76 6.00
CA ALA A 6 -10.52 -10.77 6.25
C ALA A 6 -10.09 -11.54 4.98
N ASP A 7 -10.76 -11.33 3.84
CA ASP A 7 -10.37 -11.93 2.57
C ASP A 7 -9.34 -11.04 1.86
N ILE A 8 -8.07 -11.38 2.06
CA ILE A 8 -6.91 -10.67 1.49
C ILE A 8 -6.95 -10.65 -0.04
N GLN A 9 -7.41 -11.75 -0.67
CA GLN A 9 -7.51 -11.84 -2.13
C GLN A 9 -8.56 -10.86 -2.66
N ALA A 10 -9.73 -10.82 -2.02
CA ALA A 10 -10.79 -9.87 -2.37
C ALA A 10 -10.33 -8.41 -2.14
N ASN A 11 -9.58 -8.13 -1.08
CA ASN A 11 -9.04 -6.80 -0.80
C ASN A 11 -8.05 -6.34 -1.88
N CYS A 12 -7.22 -7.25 -2.41
CA CYS A 12 -6.33 -6.96 -3.54
C CYS A 12 -7.09 -6.59 -4.81
N GLU A 13 -8.11 -7.37 -5.14
CA GLU A 13 -8.96 -7.11 -6.31
C GLU A 13 -9.71 -5.78 -6.17
N LEU A 14 -10.16 -5.48 -4.94
CA LEU A 14 -10.76 -4.21 -4.60
C LEU A 14 -9.76 -3.07 -4.78
N PHE A 15 -8.50 -3.23 -4.34
CA PHE A 15 -7.46 -2.21 -4.50
C PHE A 15 -7.33 -1.82 -5.96
N VAL A 16 -7.09 -2.80 -6.84
CA VAL A 16 -6.92 -2.56 -8.28
C VAL A 16 -8.16 -1.93 -8.91
N THR A 17 -9.35 -2.36 -8.48
CA THR A 17 -10.61 -1.82 -9.01
C THR A 17 -10.80 -0.36 -8.62
N GLU A 18 -10.64 -0.04 -7.33
CA GLU A 18 -10.84 1.32 -6.82
C GLU A 18 -9.75 2.28 -7.27
N THR A 19 -8.49 1.86 -7.30
CA THR A 19 -7.39 2.72 -7.79
C THR A 19 -7.55 2.97 -9.29
N LYS A 20 -8.01 2.00 -10.10
CA LYS A 20 -8.33 2.23 -11.51
C LYS A 20 -9.48 3.21 -11.70
N GLU A 21 -10.52 3.17 -10.85
CA GLU A 21 -11.64 4.10 -10.93
C GLU A 21 -11.29 5.51 -10.46
N THR A 22 -10.55 5.62 -9.34
CA THR A 22 -10.19 6.90 -8.71
C THR A 22 -8.92 7.52 -9.29
N GLN A 23 -8.08 6.71 -9.94
CA GLN A 23 -6.72 7.05 -10.40
C GLN A 23 -5.80 7.52 -9.27
N GLN A 24 -6.06 7.06 -8.05
CA GLN A 24 -5.37 7.48 -6.83
C GLN A 24 -5.01 6.28 -5.97
N VAL A 25 -3.81 6.34 -5.39
CA VAL A 25 -3.29 5.40 -4.39
C VAL A 25 -2.94 6.22 -3.15
N TRP A 26 -3.05 5.63 -1.97
CA TRP A 26 -2.75 6.29 -0.71
C TRP A 26 -1.65 5.53 0.02
N GLY A 27 -0.59 6.22 0.41
CA GLY A 27 0.46 5.71 1.27
C GLY A 27 0.56 6.52 2.56
N LEU A 28 1.40 6.07 3.49
CA LEU A 28 1.67 6.76 4.74
C LEU A 28 3.07 7.38 4.71
N CYS A 29 3.14 8.69 4.97
CA CYS A 29 4.38 9.45 5.00
C CYS A 29 4.38 10.40 6.21
N ASN A 30 5.51 10.55 6.88
CA ASN A 30 5.65 11.48 8.01
C ASN A 30 5.99 12.92 7.54
N GLU A 31 6.06 13.88 8.47
CA GLU A 31 6.42 15.27 8.15
C GLU A 31 7.86 15.45 7.62
N GLU A 32 8.75 14.48 7.87
CA GLU A 32 10.14 14.49 7.41
C GLU A 32 10.29 13.97 5.96
N GLY A 33 9.25 13.35 5.41
CA GLY A 33 9.24 12.79 4.06
C GLY A 33 9.58 11.30 3.99
N ASP A 34 9.67 10.62 5.14
CA ASP A 34 9.88 9.18 5.21
C ASP A 34 8.55 8.44 5.07
N TRP A 35 8.57 7.41 4.23
CA TRP A 35 7.41 6.55 3.98
C TRP A 35 7.41 5.38 4.95
N LEU A 36 6.23 4.97 5.40
CA LEU A 36 6.10 3.84 6.30
C LEU A 36 6.51 2.55 5.58
N SER A 37 7.58 1.91 6.01
CA SER A 37 7.89 0.52 5.70
C SER A 37 7.84 -0.31 6.99
N VAL A 38 7.40 -1.56 6.88
CA VAL A 38 7.42 -2.52 7.98
C VAL A 38 8.12 -3.79 7.53
N ASP A 39 8.66 -4.55 8.47
CA ASP A 39 9.27 -5.84 8.17
C ASP A 39 8.23 -6.80 7.61
N SER A 40 8.54 -7.45 6.49
CA SER A 40 7.69 -8.48 5.89
C SER A 40 7.52 -9.65 6.86
N SER A 41 6.27 -10.08 7.02
CA SER A 41 5.95 -11.24 7.85
C SER A 41 6.21 -12.57 7.12
N GLU A 42 6.18 -12.55 5.79
CA GLU A 42 6.33 -13.72 4.93
C GLU A 42 7.76 -13.93 4.43
N PHE A 43 8.56 -12.86 4.31
CA PHE A 43 9.91 -12.89 3.76
C PHE A 43 10.92 -12.32 4.77
N GLU A 44 11.70 -13.22 5.37
CA GLU A 44 12.84 -12.83 6.22
C GLU A 44 13.79 -11.93 5.41
N GLU A 45 14.10 -10.74 5.93
CA GLU A 45 14.96 -9.71 5.32
C GLU A 45 14.34 -8.87 4.18
N SER A 46 13.01 -8.89 4.01
CA SER A 46 12.32 -7.97 3.09
C SER A 46 11.49 -6.94 3.83
N GLU A 47 11.46 -5.71 3.33
CA GLU A 47 10.56 -4.68 3.81
C GLU A 47 9.29 -4.66 2.96
N VAL A 48 8.16 -4.32 3.55
CA VAL A 48 6.89 -4.11 2.85
C VAL A 48 6.36 -2.71 3.13
N MET A 49 5.98 -2.03 2.06
CA MET A 49 5.35 -0.72 2.12
C MET A 49 3.84 -0.85 1.88
N PRO A 50 2.98 -0.50 2.85
CA PRO A 50 1.55 -0.63 2.71
C PRO A 50 0.93 0.54 1.93
N PHE A 51 0.03 0.20 1.02
CA PHE A 51 -0.73 1.13 0.20
C PHE A 51 -2.22 0.80 0.23
N TRP A 52 -3.05 1.83 0.17
CA TRP A 52 -4.50 1.74 0.21
C TRP A 52 -5.12 2.40 -1.01
N SER A 53 -6.26 1.86 -1.40
CA SER A 53 -7.11 2.43 -2.46
C SER A 53 -7.94 3.62 -1.96
N ASN A 54 -8.05 3.79 -0.64
CA ASN A 54 -8.85 4.83 -0.01
C ASN A 54 -8.09 5.54 1.11
N GLN A 55 -8.22 6.87 1.15
CA GLN A 55 -7.63 7.69 2.22
C GLN A 55 -8.09 7.27 3.62
N ALA A 56 -9.39 6.94 3.77
CA ALA A 56 -9.95 6.65 5.08
C ALA A 56 -9.37 5.38 5.70
N ASP A 57 -9.03 4.39 4.87
CA ASP A 57 -8.39 3.15 5.30
C ASP A 57 -6.93 3.41 5.70
N ALA A 58 -6.17 4.18 4.91
CA ALA A 58 -4.82 4.60 5.30
C ALA A 58 -4.82 5.43 6.60
N ALA A 59 -5.73 6.40 6.72
CA ALA A 59 -5.83 7.27 7.89
C ALA A 59 -6.24 6.53 9.17
N LEU A 60 -6.90 5.36 9.05
CA LEU A 60 -7.23 4.51 10.19
C LEU A 60 -5.97 4.05 10.93
N HIS A 61 -4.89 3.86 10.18
CA HIS A 61 -3.60 3.41 10.68
C HIS A 61 -2.74 4.55 11.24
N CYS A 62 -3.06 5.81 10.98
CA CYS A 62 -2.34 6.98 11.52
C CYS A 62 -2.69 7.22 13.01
N VAL A 63 -2.52 6.19 13.84
CA VAL A 63 -2.85 6.18 15.27
C VAL A 63 -1.71 5.53 16.06
N ASP A 64 -1.68 5.77 17.37
CA ASP A 64 -0.67 5.22 18.29
C ASP A 64 0.77 5.41 17.78
N GLU A 65 1.44 4.33 17.37
CA GLU A 65 2.84 4.34 16.90
C GLU A 65 3.02 5.00 15.54
N TRP A 66 1.94 5.15 14.76
CA TRP A 66 1.97 5.82 13.45
C TRP A 66 1.21 7.14 13.45
N ALA A 67 0.97 7.73 14.63
CA ALA A 67 0.26 9.01 14.77
C ALA A 67 0.99 10.20 14.11
N GLU A 68 2.28 10.07 13.84
CA GLU A 68 3.09 11.06 13.11
C GLU A 68 3.02 10.91 11.58
N PHE A 69 2.50 9.78 11.09
CA PHE A 69 2.29 9.57 9.67
C PHE A 69 0.96 10.17 9.23
N VAL A 70 0.93 10.62 7.98
CA VAL A 70 -0.27 11.12 7.33
C VAL A 70 -0.52 10.37 6.04
N SER A 71 -1.81 10.22 5.70
CA SER A 71 -2.22 9.66 4.42
C SER A 71 -1.91 10.63 3.28
N VAL A 72 -0.99 10.22 2.40
CA VAL A 72 -0.58 10.98 1.22
C VAL A 72 -1.10 10.31 -0.03
N MET A 73 -1.73 11.11 -0.89
CA MET A 73 -2.21 10.65 -2.19
C MET A 73 -1.06 10.61 -3.19
N ILE A 74 -0.94 9.47 -3.87
CA ILE A 74 -0.03 9.18 -4.96
C ILE A 74 -0.88 8.95 -6.20
N PRO A 75 -0.65 9.67 -7.30
CA PRO A 75 -1.29 9.40 -8.58
C PRO A 75 -1.01 7.96 -9.04
N LEU A 76 -2.03 7.26 -9.58
CA LEU A 76 -1.87 5.86 -9.98
C LEU A 76 -0.81 5.67 -11.07
N ASP A 77 -0.70 6.60 -12.02
CA ASP A 77 0.33 6.61 -13.04
C ASP A 77 1.73 6.65 -12.43
N VAL A 78 1.97 7.58 -11.49
CA VAL A 78 3.23 7.68 -10.74
C VAL A 78 3.49 6.43 -9.91
N PHE A 79 2.45 5.88 -9.27
CA PHE A 79 2.57 4.65 -8.49
C PHE A 79 3.01 3.46 -9.37
N VAL A 80 2.43 3.28 -10.55
CA VAL A 80 2.77 2.14 -11.41
C VAL A 80 4.07 2.36 -12.20
N GLU A 81 4.32 3.58 -12.69
CA GLU A 81 5.44 3.88 -13.57
C GLU A 81 6.74 4.23 -12.81
N ASP A 82 6.66 4.94 -11.69
CA ASP A 82 7.85 5.35 -10.93
C ASP A 82 8.05 4.44 -9.71
N TRP A 83 7.03 4.34 -8.84
CA TRP A 83 7.18 3.63 -7.57
C TRP A 83 7.44 2.14 -7.75
N MET A 84 6.73 1.44 -8.64
CA MET A 84 6.96 0.01 -8.85
C MET A 84 8.40 -0.29 -9.30
N ILE A 85 9.01 0.64 -10.05
CA ILE A 85 10.41 0.50 -10.47
C ILE A 85 11.34 0.69 -9.27
N THR A 86 11.18 1.80 -8.54
CA THR A 86 12.03 2.10 -7.37
C THR A 86 11.96 1.01 -6.31
N LEU A 87 10.74 0.59 -5.91
CA LEU A 87 10.55 -0.47 -4.93
C LEU A 87 11.14 -1.80 -5.41
N SER A 88 11.08 -2.09 -6.71
CA SER A 88 11.70 -3.31 -7.27
C SER A 88 13.22 -3.26 -7.27
N GLU A 89 13.83 -2.09 -7.42
CA GLU A 89 15.28 -1.91 -7.33
C GLU A 89 15.77 -2.03 -5.88
N ASP A 90 14.96 -1.54 -4.93
CA ASP A 90 15.26 -1.59 -3.50
C ASP A 90 14.91 -2.94 -2.85
N GLY A 91 14.19 -3.83 -3.57
CA GLY A 91 13.75 -5.12 -3.04
C GLY A 91 12.64 -5.02 -1.99
N VAL A 92 11.85 -3.95 -2.07
CA VAL A 92 10.74 -3.66 -1.14
C VAL A 92 9.44 -4.18 -1.73
N LEU A 93 8.69 -4.93 -0.93
CA LEU A 93 7.39 -5.47 -1.29
C LEU A 93 6.30 -4.41 -1.17
N VAL A 94 5.21 -4.63 -1.90
CA VAL A 94 4.03 -3.76 -1.91
C VAL A 94 2.90 -4.45 -1.14
N GLY A 95 2.49 -3.82 -0.05
CA GLY A 95 1.35 -4.23 0.75
C GLY A 95 0.05 -3.65 0.19
N LEU A 96 -0.89 -4.48 -0.28
CA LEU A 96 -2.14 -3.98 -0.86
C LEU A 96 -3.31 -4.06 0.13
N ASN A 97 -3.94 -2.91 0.39
CA ASN A 97 -5.22 -2.79 1.10
C ASN A 97 -5.21 -3.54 2.45
N TRP A 98 -4.27 -3.16 3.32
CA TRP A 98 -4.14 -3.74 4.65
C TRP A 98 -5.34 -3.42 5.52
N THR A 99 -5.84 -4.43 6.21
CA THR A 99 -6.97 -4.31 7.14
C THR A 99 -6.55 -3.62 8.43
N ALA A 100 -7.53 -3.27 9.28
CA ALA A 100 -7.27 -2.69 10.60
C ALA A 100 -6.35 -3.55 11.50
N GLU A 101 -6.23 -4.85 11.22
CA GLU A 101 -5.35 -5.78 11.93
C GLU A 101 -3.94 -5.87 11.31
N LEU A 102 -3.62 -5.00 10.35
CA LEU A 102 -2.37 -5.00 9.56
C LEU A 102 -2.19 -6.26 8.72
N GLU A 103 -3.29 -6.94 8.40
CA GLU A 103 -3.29 -8.08 7.49
C GLU A 103 -3.60 -7.62 6.07
N GLY A 104 -2.72 -7.92 5.13
CA GLY A 104 -2.92 -7.66 3.72
C GLY A 104 -1.97 -8.47 2.85
N SER A 105 -2.11 -8.39 1.53
CA SER A 105 -1.23 -9.14 0.63
C SER A 105 0.07 -8.38 0.47
N GLU A 106 1.17 -9.09 0.63
CA GLU A 106 2.49 -8.63 0.26
C GLU A 106 2.79 -9.15 -1.16
N LYS A 107 3.13 -8.25 -2.09
CA LYS A 107 3.40 -8.61 -3.49
C LYS A 107 4.62 -7.90 -4.01
N GLU A 108 5.33 -8.59 -4.90
CA GLU A 108 6.40 -7.97 -5.67
C GLU A 108 5.88 -6.77 -6.47
N PRO A 109 6.61 -5.64 -6.53
CA PRO A 109 6.21 -4.47 -7.31
C PRO A 109 5.93 -4.83 -8.78
N SER A 110 6.72 -5.75 -9.33
CA SER A 110 6.55 -6.25 -10.70
C SER A 110 5.23 -7.01 -10.91
N ASP A 111 4.72 -7.69 -9.88
CA ASP A 111 3.43 -8.38 -9.95
C ASP A 111 2.27 -7.41 -9.78
N VAL A 112 2.42 -6.39 -8.93
CA VAL A 112 1.44 -5.31 -8.80
C VAL A 112 1.31 -4.55 -10.13
N ALA A 113 2.42 -4.18 -10.77
CA ALA A 113 2.39 -3.50 -12.07
C ALA A 113 1.62 -4.29 -13.14
N LYS A 114 1.78 -5.62 -13.17
CA LYS A 114 1.04 -6.50 -14.12
C LYS A 114 -0.47 -6.48 -13.93
N LEU A 115 -0.98 -6.11 -12.75
CA LEU A 115 -2.42 -5.97 -12.51
C LEU A 115 -3.02 -4.76 -13.24
N TYR A 116 -2.18 -3.82 -13.66
CA TYR A 116 -2.57 -2.60 -14.37
C TYR A 116 -2.31 -2.62 -15.88
N LEU A 117 -1.66 -3.68 -16.38
CA LEU A 117 -1.49 -3.95 -17.82
C LEU A 117 -2.78 -4.50 -18.46
#